data_AF-A0A7R7AT08-F1
#
_entry.id   AF-A0A7R7AT08-F1
#
_cell.length_a   1.000
_cell.length_b   1.000
_cell.length_c   1.000
_cell.angle_alpha   90.00
_cell.angle_beta   90.00
_cell.angle_gamma   90.00
#
_symmetry.space_group_name_H-M   'P 1'
#
loop_
_entity.id
_entity.type
_entity.pdbx_description
1 polymer ?
#
loop_
_entity_poly.entity_id
_entity_poly.type
_entity_poly.pdbx_seq_one_letter_code
_entity_poly.pdbx_strand_id
1 'polypeptide(L)'
;MKTLPIGGNEVVSLPAYNVISITGGAGSIERLGNNPGDPSSGTITTFTADATVGPFPVWTRHMLRCTPSSHVSYDITPADFPAVDSAFERARVMSQAEYDALSPPEPATLYLIVG
;
A
#
# COMPACT_ATOMS: atom_id res chain seq x y z
N MET A 1 7.32 12.17 8.11
CA MET A 1 6.98 13.03 6.94
C MET A 1 8.23 13.63 6.30
N LYS A 2 8.35 13.53 4.97
CA LYS A 2 9.44 14.07 4.13
C LYS A 2 8.87 14.77 2.89
N THR A 3 9.55 15.80 2.39
CA THR A 3 9.13 16.56 1.20
C THR A 3 10.16 16.44 0.09
N LEU A 4 9.71 16.11 -1.11
CA LEU A 4 10.51 16.19 -2.33
C LEU A 4 10.42 17.61 -2.91
N PRO A 5 11.55 18.19 -3.35
CA PRO A 5 11.54 19.48 -4.02
C PRO A 5 10.86 19.39 -5.41
N ILE A 6 10.60 20.56 -5.99
CA ILE A 6 10.03 20.68 -7.34
C ILE A 6 10.90 19.94 -8.37
N GLY A 7 10.28 19.09 -9.17
CA GLY A 7 10.98 18.22 -10.14
C GLY A 7 11.91 17.17 -9.49
N GLY A 8 11.85 17.03 -8.16
CA GLY A 8 12.63 16.06 -7.42
C GLY A 8 12.15 14.63 -7.65
N ASN A 9 13.05 13.68 -7.40
CA ASN A 9 12.73 12.26 -7.41
C ASN A 9 13.51 11.54 -6.31
N GLU A 10 12.97 10.42 -5.85
CA GLU A 10 13.58 9.61 -4.81
C GLU A 10 13.14 8.15 -4.91
N VAL A 11 14.06 7.24 -4.58
CA VAL A 11 13.73 5.84 -4.33
C VAL A 11 13.36 5.65 -2.87
N VAL A 12 12.13 5.24 -2.63
CA VAL A 12 11.55 4.99 -1.32
C VAL A 12 11.48 3.48 -1.07
N SER A 13 12.10 3.05 0.03
CA SER A 13 11.96 1.68 0.53
C SER A 13 10.73 1.58 1.44
N LEU A 14 9.81 0.69 1.12
CA LEU A 14 8.58 0.46 1.86
C LEU A 14 8.65 -0.89 2.58
N PRO A 15 8.75 -0.91 3.92
CA PRO A 15 8.65 -2.15 4.71
C PRO A 15 7.33 -2.89 4.46
N ALA A 16 7.33 -4.21 4.72
CA ALA A 16 6.10 -4.99 4.66
C ALA A 16 5.04 -4.41 5.61
N TYR A 17 3.78 -4.42 5.18
CA TYR A 17 2.62 -3.95 5.94
C TYR A 17 2.61 -2.46 6.30
N ASN A 18 3.44 -1.65 5.64
CA ASN A 18 3.40 -0.20 5.72
C ASN A 18 2.76 0.41 4.47
N VAL A 19 2.29 1.66 4.59
CA VAL A 19 1.79 2.47 3.49
C VAL A 19 2.67 3.70 3.26
N ILE A 20 2.76 4.13 2.01
CA ILE A 20 3.25 5.47 1.65
C ILE A 20 2.02 6.36 1.51
N SER A 21 1.89 7.37 2.37
CA SER A 21 0.85 8.39 2.25
C SER A 21 1.45 9.62 1.60
N ILE A 22 0.95 9.99 0.43
CA ILE A 22 1.34 11.17 -0.33
C ILE A 22 0.34 12.29 -0.05
N THR A 23 0.84 13.47 0.26
CA THR A 23 0.03 14.67 0.55
C THR A 23 0.47 15.83 -0.34
N GLY A 24 -0.48 16.33 -1.12
CA GLY A 24 -0.31 17.47 -2.02
C GLY A 24 0.62 17.22 -3.22
N GLY A 25 0.53 18.15 -4.17
CA GLY A 25 1.34 18.13 -5.39
C GLY A 25 0.86 17.17 -6.46
N ALA A 26 1.67 17.03 -7.51
CA ALA A 26 1.43 16.11 -8.60
C ALA A 26 2.73 15.36 -8.93
N GLY A 27 2.60 14.10 -9.32
CA GLY A 27 3.75 13.27 -9.57
C GLY A 27 3.39 11.89 -10.11
N SER A 28 4.36 11.01 -10.04
CA SER A 28 4.18 9.60 -10.33
C SER A 28 4.94 8.73 -9.37
N ILE A 29 4.39 7.55 -9.10
CA ILE A 29 5.03 6.51 -8.32
C ILE A 29 5.08 5.22 -9.14
N GLU A 30 6.20 4.54 -9.06
CA GLU A 30 6.46 3.32 -9.81
C GLU A 30 7.08 2.29 -8.88
N ARG A 31 6.50 1.09 -8.79
CA ARG A 31 7.09 0.00 -8.02
C ARG A 31 8.30 -0.57 -8.77
N LEU A 32 9.48 -0.40 -8.20
CA LEU A 32 10.72 -0.96 -8.71
C LEU A 32 10.81 -2.46 -8.43
N GLY A 33 11.76 -3.13 -9.06
CA GLY A 33 12.14 -4.48 -8.66
C GLY A 33 12.70 -4.52 -7.24
N ASN A 34 12.63 -5.70 -6.62
CA ASN A 34 13.01 -5.86 -5.21
C ASN A 34 14.51 -5.67 -5.00
N ASN A 35 15.34 -6.02 -6.00
CA ASN A 35 16.79 -5.84 -5.96
C ASN A 35 17.27 -4.74 -6.94
N PRO A 36 18.45 -4.14 -6.73
CA PRO A 36 19.07 -3.28 -7.73
C PRO A 36 19.28 -4.03 -9.06
N GLY A 37 18.89 -3.41 -10.17
CA GLY A 37 18.99 -4.01 -11.52
C GLY A 37 17.79 -4.86 -11.93
N ASP A 38 16.90 -5.21 -11.00
CA ASP A 38 15.64 -5.85 -11.35
C ASP A 38 14.75 -4.90 -12.17
N PRO A 39 14.01 -5.41 -13.17
CA PRO A 39 13.08 -4.59 -13.93
C PRO A 39 12.01 -4.01 -13.02
N SER A 40 11.49 -2.85 -13.41
CA SER A 40 10.30 -2.27 -12.77
C SER A 40 9.17 -3.28 -12.77
N SER A 41 8.50 -3.42 -11.64
CA SER A 41 7.49 -4.46 -11.39
C SER A 41 6.08 -3.89 -11.29
N GLY A 42 5.90 -2.59 -11.52
CA GLY A 42 4.61 -1.92 -11.40
C GLY A 42 4.31 -0.97 -12.56
N THR A 43 3.02 -0.76 -12.80
CA THR A 43 2.53 0.33 -13.63
C THR A 43 2.88 1.66 -12.97
N ILE A 44 3.32 2.64 -13.77
CA ILE A 44 3.50 4.01 -13.29
C ILE A 44 2.11 4.56 -12.93
N THR A 45 1.88 4.82 -11.65
CA THR A 45 0.67 5.47 -11.18
C THR A 45 0.93 6.96 -11.04
N THR A 46 0.19 7.78 -11.79
CA THR A 46 0.22 9.24 -11.64
C THR A 46 -0.77 9.67 -10.58
N PHE A 47 -0.45 10.77 -9.89
CA PHE A 47 -1.34 11.37 -8.89
C PHE A 47 -1.32 12.89 -9.03
N THR A 48 -2.48 13.51 -8.75
CA THR A 48 -2.70 14.96 -8.74
C THR A 48 -3.37 15.44 -7.44
N ALA A 49 -3.58 14.53 -6.51
CA ALA A 49 -4.16 14.72 -5.19
C ALA A 49 -3.52 13.70 -4.23
N ASP A 50 -3.92 13.74 -2.96
CA ASP A 50 -3.47 12.81 -1.95
C ASP A 50 -3.68 11.36 -2.40
N ALA A 51 -2.68 10.52 -2.15
CA ALA A 51 -2.65 9.15 -2.62
C ALA A 51 -2.01 8.23 -1.58
N THR A 52 -2.41 6.97 -1.56
CA THR A 52 -1.83 5.95 -0.68
C THR A 52 -1.32 4.78 -1.51
N VAL A 53 -0.12 4.29 -1.19
CA VAL A 53 0.48 3.12 -1.85
C VAL A 53 0.85 2.06 -0.83
N GLY A 54 0.44 0.81 -1.10
CA GLY A 54 0.51 -0.32 -0.16
C GLY A 54 -0.81 -0.53 0.59
N PRO A 55 -0.81 -1.36 1.65
CA PRO A 55 0.31 -2.17 2.13
C PRO A 55 0.64 -3.34 1.23
N PHE A 56 1.91 -3.73 1.21
CA PHE A 56 2.36 -4.96 0.57
C PHE A 56 2.83 -5.97 1.63
N PRO A 57 2.63 -7.29 1.42
CA PRO A 57 3.03 -8.32 2.38
C PRO A 57 4.55 -8.56 2.44
N VAL A 58 5.31 -7.90 1.55
CA VAL A 58 6.77 -8.01 1.46
C VAL A 58 7.38 -6.63 1.36
N TRP A 59 8.68 -6.53 1.65
CA TRP A 59 9.44 -5.30 1.44
C TRP A 59 9.44 -4.96 -0.05
N THR A 60 9.07 -3.72 -0.39
CA THR A 60 9.03 -3.22 -1.76
C THR A 60 9.81 -1.91 -1.92
N ARG A 61 10.17 -1.56 -3.16
CA ARG A 61 10.87 -0.32 -3.52
C ARG A 61 10.02 0.46 -4.50
N HIS A 62 9.96 1.78 -4.33
CA HIS A 62 9.16 2.66 -5.18
C HIS A 62 9.98 3.85 -5.62
N MET A 63 9.92 4.21 -6.91
CA MET A 63 10.44 5.48 -7.40
C MET A 63 9.33 6.51 -7.38
N LEU A 64 9.48 7.53 -6.55
CA LEU A 64 8.59 8.68 -6.48
C LEU A 64 9.18 9.83 -7.28
N ARG A 65 8.39 10.44 -8.16
CA ARG A 65 8.81 11.55 -9.03
C ARG A 65 7.80 12.68 -8.92
N CYS A 66 8.27 13.89 -8.64
CA CYS A 66 7.44 15.10 -8.64
C CYS A 66 7.39 15.71 -10.03
N THR A 67 6.28 16.36 -10.36
CA THR A 67 6.25 17.20 -11.55
C THR A 67 7.17 18.41 -11.40
N PRO A 68 7.65 19.01 -12.50
CA PRO A 68 8.50 20.21 -12.47
C PRO A 68 7.82 21.48 -11.93
N SER A 69 6.54 21.43 -11.55
CA SER A 69 5.78 22.57 -11.06
C SER A 69 5.22 22.38 -9.64
N SER A 70 5.46 21.23 -9.00
CA SER A 70 4.91 20.95 -7.67
C SER A 70 5.94 20.26 -6.76
N HIS A 71 5.81 20.50 -5.47
CA HIS A 71 6.47 19.71 -4.43
C HIS A 71 5.48 18.64 -3.94
N VAL A 72 6.01 17.50 -3.52
CA VAL A 72 5.20 16.40 -2.98
C VAL A 72 5.71 16.09 -1.58
N SER A 73 4.81 15.99 -0.60
CA SER A 73 5.14 15.47 0.72
C SER A 73 4.66 14.04 0.84
N TYR A 74 5.40 13.21 1.57
CA TYR A 74 4.97 11.85 1.85
C TYR A 74 5.40 11.40 3.25
N ASP A 75 4.71 10.41 3.77
CA ASP A 75 5.10 9.69 4.98
C ASP A 75 5.00 8.18 4.80
N ILE A 76 5.73 7.44 5.64
CA ILE A 76 5.64 5.99 5.70
C ILE A 76 5.18 5.61 7.09
N THR A 77 4.00 5.03 7.18
CA THR A 77 3.43 4.57 8.44
C THR A 77 3.05 3.09 8.33
N PRO A 78 2.99 2.36 9.46
CA PRO A 78 2.29 1.08 9.49
C PRO A 78 0.90 1.25 8.90
N ALA A 79 0.44 0.25 8.14
CA ALA A 79 -0.94 0.25 7.67
C ALA A 79 -1.86 -0.01 8.86
N ASP A 80 -2.93 0.78 8.97
CA ASP A 80 -4.04 0.48 9.84
C ASP A 80 -4.79 -0.72 9.26
N PHE A 81 -4.38 -1.93 9.67
CA PHE A 81 -5.30 -3.05 9.61
C PHE A 81 -6.37 -2.79 10.65
N PRO A 82 -7.67 -3.03 10.35
CA PRO A 82 -8.70 -2.99 11.37
C PRO A 82 -8.19 -3.84 12.54
N ALA A 83 -7.94 -3.18 13.67
CA ALA A 83 -7.52 -3.87 14.87
C ALA A 83 -8.59 -4.92 15.16
N VAL A 84 -8.13 -6.07 15.61
CA VAL A 84 -8.96 -7.10 16.23
C VAL A 84 -9.60 -6.45 17.46
N ASP A 85 -10.71 -5.74 17.25
CA ASP A 85 -11.50 -5.11 18.31
C ASP A 85 -12.58 -6.11 18.79
N SER A 86 -13.41 -5.71 19.74
CA SER A 86 -14.46 -6.58 20.28
C SER A 86 -15.49 -7.07 19.27
N ALA A 87 -15.45 -6.62 18.00
CA ALA A 87 -16.30 -7.13 16.93
C ALA A 87 -15.65 -8.26 16.12
N PHE A 88 -14.31 -8.38 16.07
CA PHE A 88 -13.63 -9.43 15.30
C PHE A 88 -12.35 -9.88 16.02
N GLU A 89 -12.31 -11.12 16.50
CA GLU A 89 -11.19 -11.77 17.21
C GLU A 89 -10.14 -12.42 16.28
N ARG A 90 -10.48 -12.73 15.03
CA ARG A 90 -9.61 -13.51 14.11
C ARG A 90 -9.83 -13.13 12.65
N ALA A 91 -8.79 -13.22 11.83
CA ALA A 91 -8.90 -13.16 10.36
C ALA A 91 -8.62 -14.54 9.75
N ARG A 92 -9.48 -15.03 8.85
CA ARG A 92 -9.31 -16.31 8.16
C ARG A 92 -9.46 -16.14 6.66
N VAL A 93 -8.44 -16.60 5.93
CA VAL A 93 -8.43 -16.67 4.47
C VAL A 93 -9.04 -18.00 4.04
N MET A 94 -9.99 -17.99 3.09
CA MET A 94 -10.64 -19.19 2.57
C MET A 94 -11.24 -18.98 1.17
N SER A 95 -11.58 -20.06 0.50
CA SER A 95 -12.32 -20.05 -0.77
C SER A 95 -13.82 -19.79 -0.55
N GLN A 96 -14.53 -19.39 -1.61
CA GLN A 96 -15.99 -19.18 -1.56
C GLN A 96 -16.73 -20.44 -1.09
N ALA A 97 -16.31 -21.63 -1.55
CA ALA A 97 -16.92 -22.91 -1.17
C ALA A 97 -16.77 -23.22 0.32
N GLU A 98 -15.64 -22.84 0.92
CA GLU A 98 -15.42 -23.00 2.37
C GLU A 98 -16.22 -22.00 3.19
N TYR A 99 -16.42 -20.78 2.68
CA TYR A 99 -17.27 -19.79 3.33
C TYR A 99 -18.74 -20.20 3.31
N ASP A 100 -19.24 -20.64 2.16
CA ASP A 100 -20.64 -21.09 2.00
C ASP A 100 -20.94 -22.34 2.85
N ALA A 101 -19.91 -23.12 3.19
CA ALA A 101 -20.04 -24.26 4.10
C ALA A 101 -20.13 -23.86 5.59
N LEU A 102 -19.82 -22.61 5.95
CA LEU A 102 -19.99 -22.11 7.31
C LEU A 102 -21.45 -21.73 7.56
N SER A 103 -22.15 -22.50 8.38
CA SER A 103 -23.53 -22.21 8.78
C SER A 103 -23.72 -22.33 10.30
N PRO A 104 -23.77 -21.20 11.05
CA PRO A 104 -23.50 -19.82 10.62
C PRO A 104 -21.99 -19.49 10.60
N PRO A 105 -21.54 -18.49 9.81
CA PRO A 105 -20.21 -17.90 9.96
C PRO A 105 -20.00 -17.35 11.37
N GLU A 106 -18.77 -17.48 11.89
CA GLU A 106 -18.45 -16.98 13.23
C GLU A 106 -18.46 -15.45 13.22
N PRO A 107 -19.28 -14.79 14.05
CA PRO A 107 -19.43 -13.34 14.01
C PRO A 107 -18.16 -12.58 14.41
N ALA A 108 -17.25 -13.23 15.16
CA ALA A 108 -15.96 -12.67 15.55
C ALA A 108 -14.83 -12.99 14.56
N THR A 109 -15.12 -13.52 13.37
CA THR A 109 -14.09 -13.86 12.39
C THR A 109 -14.28 -13.02 11.13
N LEU A 110 -13.25 -12.26 10.76
CA LEU A 110 -13.16 -11.59 9.47
C LEU A 110 -12.75 -12.61 8.40
N TYR A 111 -13.63 -12.86 7.44
CA TYR A 111 -13.38 -13.79 6.34
C TYR A 111 -12.84 -13.05 5.11
N LEU A 112 -11.62 -13.39 4.72
CA LEU A 112 -10.98 -12.86 3.51
C LEU A 112 -11.14 -13.91 2.40
N ILE A 113 -12.18 -13.74 1.58
CA ILE A 113 -12.47 -14.66 0.46
C ILE A 113 -11.55 -14.31 -0.70
N VAL A 114 -10.69 -15.26 -1.08
CA VAL A 114 -9.78 -15.10 -2.22
C VAL A 114 -10.25 -16.06 -3.32
N GLY A 115 -10.48 -15.52 -4.50
CA GLY A 115 -10.96 -16.25 -5.68
C GLY A 115 -9.87 -17.07 -6.36
#